data_AF-A0A4Y8KWN0-F1
#
_entry.id   AF-A0A4Y8KWN0-F1
#
_cell.length_a   1.000
_cell.length_b   1.000
_cell.length_c   1.000
_cell.angle_alpha   90.00
_cell.angle_beta   90.00
_cell.angle_gamma   90.00
#
_symmetry.space_group_name_H-M   'P 1'
#
loop_
_entity.id
_entity.type
_entity.pdbx_description
1 polymer ?
#
loop_
_entity_poly.entity_id
_entity_poly.type
_entity_poly.pdbx_seq_one_letter_code
_entity_poly.pdbx_strand_id
1 'polypeptide(L)'
;MSSFDHDHLKKVVNIPNPLYQSLQGRYFVGQTEHVLFGKGRNAWGGLVNPEGSDVDLFVNAFTITNHSDQPFEAEIWFNPVVPGKPQVSNNVTPANTALCPLPEPEVKIEYAECVKGFPKKGVMAFRRIVQPQSTLVSDEDGKFIFPPGGSFIIFLVSPDHHDMIQAEVAFGWFEKSKFD
;
A
#
# COMPACT_ATOMS: atom_id res chain seq x y z
N MET A 1 -60.19 17.94 9.60
CA MET A 1 -58.97 17.92 10.43
C MET A 1 -58.26 16.59 10.17
N SER A 2 -57.32 16.55 9.22
CA SER A 2 -56.49 15.35 9.00
C SER A 2 -55.16 15.57 9.71
N SER A 3 -54.88 14.67 10.66
CA SER A 3 -53.63 14.58 11.40
C SER A 3 -52.46 14.41 10.44
N PHE A 4 -51.44 15.25 10.54
CA PHE A 4 -50.18 15.07 9.83
C PHE A 4 -49.46 13.88 10.48
N ASP A 5 -49.26 12.84 9.68
CA ASP A 5 -48.47 11.67 10.03
C ASP A 5 -47.03 12.14 10.28
N HIS A 6 -46.49 11.82 11.46
CA HIS A 6 -45.15 12.24 11.85
C HIS A 6 -44.16 11.44 11.02
N ASP A 7 -43.44 12.10 10.11
CA ASP A 7 -42.29 11.55 9.41
C ASP A 7 -41.30 10.99 10.43
N HIS A 8 -41.33 9.66 10.62
CA HIS A 8 -40.35 8.96 11.43
C HIS A 8 -39.02 8.95 10.68
N LEU A 9 -38.24 10.02 10.85
CA LEU A 9 -36.89 10.12 10.35
C LEU A 9 -36.05 8.98 10.94
N LYS A 10 -35.72 7.99 10.11
CA LYS A 10 -34.89 6.85 10.50
C LYS A 10 -33.43 7.30 10.53
N LYS A 11 -32.85 7.38 11.72
CA LYS A 11 -31.41 7.63 11.89
C LYS A 11 -30.64 6.41 11.36
N VAL A 12 -29.89 6.61 10.28
CA VAL A 12 -28.94 5.62 9.74
C VAL A 12 -27.52 6.07 10.08
N VAL A 13 -26.71 5.17 10.61
CA VAL A 13 -25.28 5.39 10.86
C VAL A 13 -24.51 4.66 9.77
N ASN A 14 -23.67 5.39 9.04
CA ASN A 14 -22.74 4.82 8.07
C ASN A 14 -21.33 4.86 8.65
N ILE A 15 -20.68 3.70 8.75
CA ILE A 15 -19.30 3.58 9.23
C ILE A 15 -18.40 3.37 8.01
N PRO A 16 -17.47 4.29 7.72
CA PRO A 16 -16.50 4.09 6.63
C PRO A 16 -15.75 2.77 6.81
N ASN A 17 -15.53 2.03 5.71
CA ASN A 17 -14.86 0.72 5.77
C ASN A 17 -13.49 0.79 6.48
N PRO A 18 -12.59 1.76 6.21
CA PRO A 18 -11.31 1.84 6.92
C PRO A 18 -11.48 1.97 8.45
N LEU A 19 -12.46 2.76 8.90
CA LEU A 19 -12.78 2.89 10.32
C LEU A 19 -13.31 1.57 10.88
N TYR A 20 -14.20 0.89 10.17
CA TYR A 20 -14.71 -0.41 10.58
C TYR A 20 -13.56 -1.43 10.75
N GLN A 21 -12.67 -1.56 9.77
CA GLN A 21 -11.53 -2.49 9.83
C GLN A 21 -10.54 -2.13 10.96
N SER A 22 -10.33 -0.84 11.21
CA SER A 22 -9.51 -0.34 12.33
C SER A 22 -10.12 -0.69 13.69
N LEU A 23 -11.45 -0.58 13.84
CA LEU A 23 -12.16 -1.01 15.04
C LEU A 23 -12.10 -2.53 15.24
N GLN A 24 -12.02 -3.32 14.16
CA GLN A 24 -11.83 -4.77 14.23
C GLN A 24 -10.36 -5.19 14.52
N GLY A 25 -9.42 -4.23 14.56
CA GLY A 25 -8.01 -4.52 14.79
C GLY A 25 -7.29 -5.14 13.60
N ARG A 26 -7.81 -4.93 12.39
CA ARG A 26 -7.30 -5.57 11.16
C ARG A 26 -6.78 -4.58 10.13
N TYR A 27 -6.81 -3.29 10.45
CA TYR A 27 -6.31 -2.23 9.58
C TYR A 27 -4.93 -1.77 10.07
N PHE A 28 -3.98 -1.74 9.15
CA PHE A 28 -2.59 -1.44 9.40
C PHE A 28 -2.11 -0.32 8.49
N VAL A 29 -1.08 0.38 8.95
CA VAL A 29 -0.36 1.38 8.17
C VAL A 29 1.13 1.16 8.34
N GLY A 30 1.90 1.56 7.33
CA GLY A 30 3.34 1.52 7.40
C GLY A 30 3.98 2.09 6.15
N GLN A 31 5.30 2.12 6.15
CA GLN A 31 6.06 2.65 5.02
C GLN A 31 7.40 1.93 4.90
N THR A 32 8.02 2.05 3.73
CA THR A 32 9.41 1.67 3.56
C THR A 32 10.31 2.66 4.30
N GLU A 33 11.55 2.25 4.57
CA GLU A 33 12.65 3.18 4.74
C GLU A 33 12.83 4.02 3.46
N HIS A 34 13.63 5.09 3.52
CA HIS A 34 14.01 5.80 2.31
C HIS A 34 14.70 4.85 1.33
N VAL A 35 14.20 4.82 0.09
CA VAL A 35 14.78 4.00 -0.98
C VAL A 35 15.56 4.88 -1.95
N LEU A 36 16.75 4.42 -2.31
CA LEU A 36 17.64 5.12 -3.23
C LEU A 36 17.66 4.47 -4.63
N PHE A 37 17.48 5.27 -5.67
CA PHE A 37 17.56 4.82 -7.05
C PHE A 37 18.07 5.93 -7.97
N GLY A 38 18.24 5.67 -9.26
CA GLY A 38 18.90 6.58 -10.19
C GLY A 38 20.06 5.92 -10.93
N LYS A 39 20.66 6.63 -11.89
CA LYS A 39 21.81 6.14 -12.68
C LYS A 39 21.54 4.79 -13.36
N GLY A 40 20.33 4.61 -13.88
CA GLY A 40 19.90 3.37 -14.53
C GLY A 40 19.63 2.20 -13.57
N ARG A 41 19.51 2.49 -12.26
CA ARG A 41 19.08 1.53 -11.25
C ARG A 41 17.76 1.96 -10.65
N ASN A 42 16.83 1.03 -10.51
CA ASN A 42 15.47 1.26 -10.05
C ASN A 42 15.35 1.00 -8.54
N ALA A 43 14.17 1.22 -7.98
CA ALA A 43 13.79 0.77 -6.64
C ALA A 43 12.35 0.24 -6.66
N TRP A 44 11.91 -0.39 -5.58
CA TRP A 44 10.50 -0.74 -5.39
C TRP A 44 10.16 -0.88 -3.92
N GLY A 45 8.89 -0.67 -3.59
CA GLY A 45 8.28 -0.97 -2.30
C GLY A 45 6.90 -1.60 -2.54
N GLY A 46 6.48 -2.50 -1.67
CA GLY A 46 5.23 -3.21 -1.88
C GLY A 46 4.71 -3.95 -0.66
N LEU A 47 3.43 -4.32 -0.74
CA LEU A 47 2.76 -5.20 0.20
C LEU A 47 2.87 -6.64 -0.33
N VAL A 48 3.46 -7.52 0.47
CA VAL A 48 3.66 -8.93 0.15
C VAL A 48 2.88 -9.77 1.15
N ASN A 49 1.93 -10.55 0.63
CA ASN A 49 1.19 -11.53 1.42
C ASN A 49 1.96 -12.87 1.37
N PRO A 50 2.60 -13.32 2.47
CA PRO A 50 3.44 -14.52 2.44
C PRO A 50 2.69 -15.76 1.95
N GLU A 51 3.41 -16.69 1.33
CA GLU A 51 2.83 -18.00 1.03
C GLU A 51 2.52 -18.73 2.35
N GLY A 52 1.29 -19.22 2.49
CA GLY A 52 0.82 -19.91 3.69
C GLY A 52 0.22 -19.03 4.78
N SER A 53 0.03 -17.72 4.54
CA SER A 53 -0.82 -16.90 5.41
C SER A 53 -2.29 -17.32 5.35
N ASP A 54 -3.04 -17.01 6.41
CA ASP A 54 -4.48 -17.33 6.49
C ASP A 54 -5.38 -16.13 6.16
N VAL A 55 -4.77 -15.04 5.68
CA VAL A 55 -5.46 -13.78 5.37
C VAL A 55 -5.39 -13.42 3.88
N ASP A 56 -6.45 -12.78 3.40
CA ASP A 56 -6.42 -12.01 2.17
C ASP A 56 -5.99 -10.56 2.49
N LEU A 57 -5.10 -10.02 1.66
CA LEU A 57 -4.60 -8.65 1.71
C LEU A 57 -5.54 -7.73 0.92
N PHE A 58 -6.08 -6.70 1.57
CA PHE A 58 -6.87 -5.65 0.93
C PHE A 58 -6.11 -4.32 0.95
N VAL A 59 -5.66 -3.85 -0.21
CA VAL A 59 -4.96 -2.56 -0.32
C VAL A 59 -5.98 -1.43 -0.21
N ASN A 60 -5.86 -0.61 0.82
CA ASN A 60 -6.78 0.49 1.06
C ASN A 60 -6.27 1.82 0.52
N ALA A 61 -4.98 2.11 0.70
CA ALA A 61 -4.35 3.34 0.21
C ALA A 61 -2.86 3.12 0.01
N PHE A 62 -2.25 3.92 -0.86
CA PHE A 62 -0.80 4.02 -0.96
C PHE A 62 -0.37 5.46 -1.21
N THR A 63 0.86 5.78 -0.81
CA THR A 63 1.52 7.03 -1.14
C THR A 63 2.91 6.79 -1.70
N ILE A 64 3.38 7.73 -2.52
CA ILE A 64 4.74 7.75 -3.05
C ILE A 64 5.27 9.16 -2.83
N THR A 65 6.27 9.30 -1.96
CA THR A 65 6.92 10.58 -1.69
C THR A 65 8.22 10.67 -2.48
N ASN A 66 8.36 11.75 -3.24
CA ASN A 66 9.56 12.09 -3.99
C ASN A 66 10.30 13.23 -3.28
N HIS A 67 11.49 12.94 -2.76
CA HIS A 67 12.36 13.92 -2.09
C HIS A 67 13.37 14.57 -3.05
N SER A 68 13.30 14.26 -4.34
CA SER A 68 14.20 14.82 -5.35
C SER A 68 13.55 15.96 -6.12
N ASP A 69 14.40 16.69 -6.85
CA ASP A 69 13.99 17.81 -7.70
C ASP A 69 13.57 17.36 -9.12
N GLN A 70 13.46 16.05 -9.35
CA GLN A 70 13.12 15.47 -10.65
C GLN A 70 11.89 14.58 -10.55
N PRO A 71 10.97 14.62 -11.54
CA PRO A 71 9.86 13.68 -11.57
C PRO A 71 10.37 12.28 -11.93
N PHE A 72 9.63 11.26 -11.51
CA PHE A 72 9.86 9.89 -11.94
C PHE A 72 8.54 9.14 -12.19
N GLU A 73 8.61 8.06 -12.97
CA GLU A 73 7.48 7.16 -13.19
C GLU A 73 7.45 6.08 -12.09
N ALA A 74 6.27 5.83 -11.55
CA ALA A 74 5.98 4.70 -10.69
C ALA A 74 5.01 3.75 -11.41
N GLU A 75 5.42 2.49 -11.55
CA GLU A 75 4.60 1.42 -12.12
C GLU A 75 3.96 0.61 -11.00
N ILE A 76 2.65 0.38 -11.09
CA ILE A 76 1.91 -0.41 -10.10
C ILE A 76 1.69 -1.80 -10.69
N TRP A 77 2.20 -2.81 -9.99
CA TRP A 77 2.26 -4.20 -10.44
C TRP A 77 1.51 -5.14 -9.50
N PHE A 78 0.79 -6.08 -10.09
CA PHE A 78 0.07 -7.15 -9.38
C PHE A 78 0.80 -8.48 -9.56
N ASN A 79 1.17 -9.10 -8.43
CA ASN A 79 1.87 -10.38 -8.36
C ASN A 79 3.14 -10.49 -9.23
N PRO A 80 4.00 -9.47 -9.33
CA PRO A 80 5.22 -9.61 -10.10
C PRO A 80 6.31 -10.38 -9.35
N VAL A 81 7.26 -10.92 -10.11
CA VAL A 81 8.59 -11.26 -9.61
C VAL A 81 9.49 -10.02 -9.73
N VAL A 82 9.89 -9.48 -8.59
CA VAL A 82 10.67 -8.24 -8.49
C VAL A 82 12.18 -8.50 -8.47
N PRO A 83 13.00 -7.59 -9.03
CA PRO A 83 14.45 -7.73 -9.01
C PRO A 83 15.05 -7.29 -7.65
N GLY A 84 16.28 -7.75 -7.39
CA GLY A 84 17.04 -7.39 -6.18
C GLY A 84 16.80 -8.34 -5.01
N LYS A 85 17.39 -8.00 -3.86
CA LYS A 85 17.18 -8.73 -2.60
C LYS A 85 16.19 -7.93 -1.75
N PRO A 86 15.00 -8.48 -1.45
CA PRO A 86 14.01 -7.77 -0.65
C PRO A 86 14.51 -7.55 0.78
N GLN A 87 14.15 -6.41 1.34
CA GLN A 87 14.25 -6.06 2.75
C GLN A 87 12.84 -5.87 3.29
N VAL A 88 12.61 -6.25 4.56
CA VAL A 88 11.32 -6.07 5.23
C VAL A 88 11.41 -4.81 6.07
N SER A 89 10.43 -3.91 5.93
CA SER A 89 10.38 -2.70 6.76
C SER A 89 9.86 -3.01 8.16
N ASN A 90 10.44 -2.35 9.17
CA ASN A 90 9.95 -2.41 10.55
C ASN A 90 9.00 -1.25 10.89
N ASN A 91 8.77 -0.33 9.95
CA ASN A 91 7.91 0.84 10.16
C ASN A 91 6.44 0.49 9.89
N VAL A 92 5.90 -0.43 10.70
CA VAL A 92 4.53 -0.95 10.56
C VAL A 92 3.82 -0.89 11.91
N THR A 93 2.54 -0.48 11.90
CA THR A 93 1.71 -0.39 13.11
C THR A 93 0.24 -0.66 12.80
N PRO A 94 -0.53 -1.28 13.71
CA PRO A 94 -1.99 -1.20 13.63
C PRO A 94 -2.43 0.26 13.70
N ALA A 95 -3.47 0.62 12.94
CA ALA A 95 -4.01 1.97 12.97
C ALA A 95 -4.75 2.29 14.28
N ASN A 96 -5.21 1.27 15.01
CA ASN A 96 -5.89 1.40 16.29
C ASN A 96 -5.01 0.94 17.44
N THR A 97 -4.30 1.88 18.06
CA THR A 97 -3.44 1.63 19.22
C THR A 97 -4.19 1.58 20.56
N ALA A 98 -5.53 1.71 20.55
CA ALA A 98 -6.35 1.53 21.74
C ALA A 98 -6.65 0.04 22.06
N LEU A 99 -6.29 -0.87 21.16
CA LEU A 99 -6.44 -2.31 21.34
C LEU A 99 -5.29 -2.89 22.19
N CYS A 100 -5.59 -3.93 22.96
CA CYS A 100 -4.59 -4.63 23.78
C CYS A 100 -4.90 -6.14 23.80
N PRO A 101 -3.98 -7.02 23.34
CA PRO A 101 -2.68 -6.68 22.76
C PRO A 101 -2.81 -5.92 21.43
N LEU A 102 -1.72 -5.28 21.00
CA LEU A 102 -1.68 -4.66 19.67
C LEU A 102 -1.70 -5.76 18.60
N PRO A 103 -2.60 -5.69 17.60
CA PRO A 103 -2.58 -6.62 16.48
C PRO A 103 -1.28 -6.52 15.68
N GLU A 104 -0.79 -7.66 15.20
CA GLU A 104 0.37 -7.76 14.31
C GLU A 104 -0.11 -8.23 12.92
N PRO A 105 0.35 -7.59 11.83
CA PRO A 105 -0.04 -8.00 10.48
C PRO A 105 0.74 -9.23 9.99
N GLU A 106 0.09 -10.10 9.23
CA GLU A 106 0.77 -11.17 8.48
C GLU A 106 1.43 -10.64 7.19
N VAL A 107 0.82 -9.64 6.57
CA VAL A 107 1.31 -8.99 5.36
C VAL A 107 2.50 -8.10 5.70
N LYS A 108 3.51 -8.14 4.83
CA LYS A 108 4.77 -7.42 5.02
C LYS A 108 4.89 -6.28 4.03
N ILE A 109 5.49 -5.19 4.50
CA ILE A 109 6.06 -4.19 3.60
C ILE A 109 7.47 -4.67 3.24
N GLU A 110 7.67 -4.98 1.96
CA GLU A 110 8.98 -5.33 1.41
C GLU A 110 9.44 -4.25 0.43
N TYR A 111 10.75 -4.05 0.36
CA TYR A 111 11.35 -3.08 -0.56
C TYR A 111 12.75 -3.49 -0.99
N ALA A 112 13.22 -2.93 -2.10
CA ALA A 112 14.61 -2.97 -2.48
C ALA A 112 15.02 -1.70 -3.23
N GLU A 113 16.28 -1.33 -3.09
CA GLU A 113 16.85 -0.13 -3.68
C GLU A 113 17.99 -0.47 -4.65
N CYS A 114 18.31 0.46 -5.54
CA CYS A 114 19.44 0.35 -6.47
C CYS A 114 19.47 -0.98 -7.27
N VAL A 115 18.29 -1.46 -7.69
CA VAL A 115 18.11 -2.74 -8.39
C VAL A 115 18.29 -2.60 -9.90
N LYS A 116 18.72 -3.70 -10.55
CA LYS A 116 18.86 -3.77 -12.01
C LYS A 116 17.69 -4.51 -12.65
N GLY A 117 17.23 -4.02 -13.79
CA GLY A 117 16.12 -4.60 -14.53
C GLY A 117 14.76 -4.15 -14.02
N PHE A 118 13.72 -4.86 -14.47
CA PHE A 118 12.31 -4.54 -14.24
C PHE A 118 11.58 -5.78 -13.69
N PRO A 119 10.40 -5.59 -13.07
CA PRO A 119 9.55 -6.71 -12.65
C PRO A 119 9.20 -7.61 -13.83
N LYS A 120 9.05 -8.91 -13.55
CA LYS A 120 8.71 -9.94 -14.55
C LYS A 120 7.61 -10.83 -14.01
N LYS A 121 6.78 -11.42 -14.89
CA LYS A 121 5.57 -12.15 -14.48
C LYS A 121 4.61 -11.22 -13.72
N GLY A 122 3.35 -11.60 -13.55
CA GLY A 122 2.33 -10.67 -13.06
C GLY A 122 1.91 -9.64 -14.12
N VAL A 123 1.24 -8.57 -13.68
CA VAL A 123 0.63 -7.56 -14.55
C VAL A 123 0.99 -6.16 -14.07
N MET A 124 1.55 -5.32 -14.95
CA MET A 124 1.65 -3.86 -14.72
C MET A 124 0.26 -3.27 -14.95
N ALA A 125 -0.47 -3.02 -13.88
CA ALA A 125 -1.87 -2.65 -13.92
C ALA A 125 -2.05 -1.20 -14.40
N PHE A 126 -1.21 -0.28 -13.92
CA PHE A 126 -1.20 1.12 -14.29
C PHE A 126 0.07 1.84 -13.85
N ARG A 127 0.25 3.09 -14.29
CA ARG A 127 1.38 3.95 -13.93
C ARG A 127 0.93 5.26 -13.29
N ARG A 128 1.87 5.93 -12.62
CA ARG A 128 1.74 7.29 -12.09
C ARG A 128 3.05 8.06 -12.33
N ILE A 129 2.94 9.37 -12.49
CA ILE A 129 4.11 10.26 -12.47
C ILE A 129 4.11 10.95 -11.12
N VAL A 130 5.23 10.86 -10.39
CA VAL A 130 5.41 11.52 -9.10
C VAL A 130 6.20 12.80 -9.31
N GLN A 131 5.61 13.93 -8.94
CA GLN A 131 6.24 15.24 -9.14
C GLN A 131 7.40 15.47 -8.16
N PRO A 132 8.37 16.34 -8.48
CA PRO A 132 9.42 16.74 -7.55
C PRO A 132 8.88 17.22 -6.20
N GLN A 133 9.60 16.97 -5.11
CA GLN A 133 9.29 17.48 -3.76
C GLN A 133 7.82 17.34 -3.37
N SER A 134 7.20 16.19 -3.69
CA SER A 134 5.76 15.99 -3.52
C SER A 134 5.45 14.57 -3.08
N THR A 135 4.24 14.42 -2.52
CA THR A 135 3.67 13.11 -2.21
C THR A 135 2.47 12.88 -3.12
N LEU A 136 2.53 11.82 -3.92
CA LEU A 136 1.37 11.29 -4.62
C LEU A 136 0.59 10.39 -3.67
N VAL A 137 -0.73 10.55 -3.64
CA VAL A 137 -1.65 9.78 -2.79
C VAL A 137 -2.70 9.11 -3.66
N SER A 138 -3.04 7.85 -3.36
CA SER A 138 -4.12 7.12 -4.01
C SER A 138 -4.90 6.30 -2.98
N ASP A 139 -6.21 6.55 -2.91
CA ASP A 139 -7.15 5.76 -2.14
C ASP A 139 -7.78 4.70 -3.05
N GLU A 140 -7.71 3.45 -2.62
CA GLU A 140 -8.18 2.28 -3.37
C GLU A 140 -9.37 1.59 -2.70
N ASP A 141 -9.78 2.05 -1.51
CA ASP A 141 -10.96 1.59 -0.76
C ASP A 141 -11.03 0.07 -0.53
N GLY A 142 -9.88 -0.61 -0.55
CA GLY A 142 -9.80 -2.07 -0.38
C GLY A 142 -10.12 -2.86 -1.64
N LYS A 143 -10.22 -2.22 -2.82
CA LYS A 143 -10.67 -2.90 -4.05
C LYS A 143 -9.63 -3.84 -4.67
N PHE A 144 -8.36 -3.70 -4.31
CA PHE A 144 -7.30 -4.61 -4.76
C PHE A 144 -7.04 -5.64 -3.68
N ILE A 145 -7.32 -6.91 -4.02
CA ILE A 145 -7.34 -8.02 -3.09
C ILE A 145 -6.34 -9.07 -3.55
N PHE A 146 -5.44 -9.47 -2.66
CA PHE A 146 -4.36 -10.42 -2.95
C PHE A 146 -4.40 -11.58 -1.96
N PRO A 147 -4.55 -12.83 -2.46
CA PRO A 147 -4.51 -13.99 -1.59
C PRO A 147 -3.07 -14.25 -1.07
N PRO A 148 -2.89 -15.20 -0.13
CA PRO A 148 -1.59 -15.73 0.26
C PRO A 148 -0.71 -16.06 -0.96
N GLY A 149 0.55 -15.64 -0.91
CA GLY A 149 1.49 -15.69 -2.04
C GLY A 149 1.33 -14.57 -3.07
N GLY A 150 0.33 -13.69 -2.91
CA GLY A 150 0.09 -12.53 -3.76
C GLY A 150 0.81 -11.26 -3.28
N SER A 151 0.93 -10.27 -4.15
CA SER A 151 1.59 -9.01 -3.84
C SER A 151 1.09 -7.81 -4.66
N PHE A 152 1.17 -6.64 -4.03
CA PHE A 152 0.98 -5.33 -4.63
C PHE A 152 2.30 -4.57 -4.59
N ILE A 153 2.90 -4.30 -5.75
CA ILE A 153 4.23 -3.68 -5.84
C ILE A 153 4.15 -2.33 -6.54
N ILE A 154 4.82 -1.33 -5.97
CA ILE A 154 5.10 -0.05 -6.61
C ILE A 154 6.56 -0.04 -7.02
N PHE A 155 6.81 -0.09 -8.33
CA PHE A 155 8.14 -0.07 -8.92
C PHE A 155 8.51 1.35 -9.35
N LEU A 156 9.63 1.86 -8.84
CA LEU A 156 10.11 3.22 -9.05
C LEU A 156 11.16 3.21 -10.17
N VAL A 157 10.80 3.77 -11.31
CA VAL A 157 11.62 3.77 -12.52
C VAL A 157 12.61 4.93 -12.46
N SER A 158 13.91 4.61 -12.53
CA SER A 158 14.95 5.62 -12.70
C SER A 158 14.72 6.40 -13.98
N PRO A 159 14.65 7.74 -13.93
CA PRO A 159 14.72 8.54 -15.15
C PRO A 159 16.12 8.41 -15.78
N ASP A 160 16.25 8.80 -17.04
CA ASP A 160 17.49 8.74 -17.83
C ASP A 160 18.57 9.76 -17.38
N HIS A 161 18.44 10.31 -16.17
CA HIS A 161 19.36 11.27 -15.58
C HIS A 161 20.39 10.57 -14.67
N HIS A 162 21.54 11.23 -14.50
CA HIS A 162 22.67 10.70 -13.73
C HIS A 162 22.55 10.96 -12.22
N ASP A 163 21.44 11.52 -11.76
CA ASP A 163 21.26 11.86 -10.35
C ASP A 163 20.69 10.69 -9.55
N MET A 164 20.96 10.71 -8.25
CA MET A 164 20.33 9.80 -7.31
C MET A 164 19.02 10.43 -6.82
N ILE A 165 17.97 9.63 -6.80
CA ILE A 165 16.65 9.96 -6.28
C ILE A 165 16.47 9.23 -4.95
N GLN A 166 15.92 9.96 -3.99
CA GLN A 166 15.44 9.42 -2.73
C GLN A 166 13.91 9.49 -2.75
N ALA A 167 13.27 8.39 -2.42
CA ALA A 167 11.82 8.28 -2.31
C ALA A 167 11.41 7.44 -1.10
N GLU A 168 10.13 7.47 -0.79
CA GLU A 168 9.49 6.63 0.22
C GLU A 168 8.14 6.15 -0.32
N VAL A 169 7.75 4.93 0.04
CA VAL A 169 6.42 4.38 -0.29
C VAL A 169 5.71 3.99 0.99
N ALA A 170 4.49 4.47 1.18
CA ALA A 170 3.65 4.13 2.32
C ALA A 170 2.35 3.46 1.90
N PHE A 171 1.78 2.69 2.83
CA PHE A 171 0.59 1.88 2.59
C PHE A 171 -0.38 1.97 3.77
N GLY A 172 -1.67 1.89 3.44
CA GLY A 172 -2.73 1.47 4.35
C GLY A 172 -3.39 0.22 3.78
N TRP A 173 -3.58 -0.80 4.61
CA TRP A 173 -4.22 -2.04 4.20
C TRP A 173 -5.01 -2.64 5.35
N PHE A 174 -5.87 -3.61 5.02
CA PHE A 174 -6.45 -4.47 6.04
C PHE A 174 -6.37 -5.94 5.63
N GLU A 175 -6.41 -6.80 6.64
CA GLU A 175 -6.30 -8.24 6.50
C GLU A 175 -7.62 -8.89 6.88
N LYS A 176 -8.15 -9.77 6.02
CA LYS A 176 -9.32 -10.56 6.35
C LYS A 176 -8.96 -12.03 6.36
N SER A 177 -9.20 -12.70 7.49
CA SER A 177 -9.12 -14.16 7.59
C SER A 177 -10.04 -14.81 6.56
N LYS A 178 -9.54 -15.85 5.91
CA LYS A 178 -10.32 -16.67 4.97
C LYS A 178 -11.41 -17.49 5.66
N PHE A 179 -11.31 -17.65 6.98
CA PHE A 179 -12.18 -18.51 7.78
C PHE A 179 -13.24 -17.74 8.57
N ASP A 180 -13.36 -16.43 8.33
CA ASP A 180 -14.33 -15.51 8.99
C ASP A 180 -15.55 -15.17 8.13
#